data_AF-A0AAJ1XV24-F1
#
_entry.id   AF-A0AAJ1XV24-F1
#
_cell.length_a   1.000
_cell.length_b   1.000
_cell.length_c   1.000
_cell.angle_alpha   90.00
_cell.angle_beta   90.00
_cell.angle_gamma   90.00
#
_symmetry.space_group_name_H-M   'P 1'
#
loop_
_entity.id
_entity.type
_entity.pdbx_description
1 polymer ?
#
loop_
_entity_poly.entity_id
_entity_poly.type
_entity_poly.pdbx_seq_one_letter_code
_entity_poly.pdbx_strand_id
1 'polypeptide(L)'
;MANFYGNDPFFNNDMDDVFNQLFRRMDNQNSERARYLVNGQSLTPDEFAQYRATGKLPQNNKTIEVSKDGKQAVKKGGILEKLGTNLTEQARDGLLDPVIGRENEIQETAEILSRRTKNNAILVGDAGVGKTAVVEGLA
;
A
#
# COMPACT_ATOMS: atom_id res chain seq x y z
N MET A 1 -9.59 68.56 8.61
CA MET A 1 -9.26 67.85 7.35
C MET A 1 -10.40 66.87 7.06
N ALA A 2 -10.96 66.94 5.85
CA ALA A 2 -12.17 66.25 5.44
C ALA A 2 -11.94 64.78 5.07
N ASN A 3 -13.01 64.00 5.22
CA ASN A 3 -13.20 62.61 4.76
C ASN A 3 -12.93 62.45 3.26
N PHE A 4 -12.39 61.29 2.85
CA PHE A 4 -12.77 60.61 1.61
C PHE A 4 -12.53 59.10 1.77
N TYR A 5 -13.61 58.36 2.08
CA TYR A 5 -13.70 56.93 1.78
C TYR A 5 -13.71 56.80 0.25
N GLY A 6 -12.55 56.49 -0.33
CA GLY A 6 -12.42 56.04 -1.70
C GLY A 6 -12.64 54.54 -1.73
N ASN A 7 -13.81 54.16 -2.19
CA ASN A 7 -14.25 52.82 -2.50
C ASN A 7 -13.46 52.35 -3.74
N ASP A 8 -12.50 51.43 -3.59
CA ASP A 8 -11.83 50.78 -4.73
C ASP A 8 -12.63 49.53 -5.14
N PRO A 9 -13.31 49.52 -6.30
CA PRO A 9 -14.28 48.48 -6.67
C PRO A 9 -13.62 47.21 -7.25
N PHE A 10 -12.30 47.05 -7.13
CA PHE A 10 -11.57 45.99 -7.84
C PHE A 10 -11.24 44.74 -6.99
N PHE A 11 -11.38 44.79 -5.66
CA PHE A 11 -10.73 43.80 -4.80
C PHE A 11 -11.61 43.14 -3.75
N ASN A 12 -12.95 43.14 -3.86
CA ASN A 12 -13.74 42.27 -2.99
C ASN A 12 -15.07 41.79 -3.57
N ASN A 13 -15.33 40.52 -3.28
CA ASN A 13 -16.58 39.75 -3.31
C ASN A 13 -17.17 39.41 -4.69
N ASP A 14 -17.18 40.31 -5.66
CA ASP A 14 -17.78 39.98 -6.98
C ASP A 14 -16.90 39.03 -7.81
N MET A 15 -15.57 39.16 -7.74
CA MET A 15 -14.65 38.23 -8.42
C MET A 15 -14.67 36.86 -7.76
N ASP A 16 -14.82 36.78 -6.43
CA ASP A 16 -14.90 35.51 -5.70
C ASP A 16 -16.20 34.76 -6.04
N ASP A 17 -17.33 35.44 -6.15
CA ASP A 17 -18.59 34.81 -6.56
C ASP A 17 -18.60 34.44 -8.04
N VAL A 18 -18.02 35.25 -8.93
CA VAL A 18 -17.84 34.93 -10.35
C VAL A 18 -16.86 33.77 -10.53
N PHE A 19 -15.76 33.73 -9.77
CA PHE A 19 -14.79 32.66 -9.79
C PHE A 19 -15.40 31.38 -9.23
N ASN A 20 -16.17 31.45 -8.14
CA ASN A 20 -16.91 30.31 -7.59
C ASN A 20 -18.02 29.83 -8.54
N GLN A 21 -18.69 30.71 -9.28
CA GLN A 21 -19.67 30.33 -10.31
C GLN A 21 -19.00 29.65 -11.51
N LEU A 22 -17.85 30.17 -11.96
CA LEU A 22 -17.07 29.59 -13.04
C LEU A 22 -16.49 28.23 -12.64
N PHE A 23 -15.99 28.11 -11.40
CA PHE A 23 -15.50 26.87 -10.83
C PHE A 23 -16.62 25.84 -10.71
N ARG A 24 -17.81 26.22 -10.22
CA ARG A 24 -18.98 25.31 -10.16
C ARG A 24 -19.48 24.89 -11.54
N ARG A 25 -19.38 25.77 -12.55
CA ARG A 25 -19.75 25.46 -13.94
C ARG A 25 -18.70 24.57 -14.63
N MET A 26 -17.43 24.61 -14.22
CA MET A 26 -16.36 23.71 -14.67
C MET A 26 -16.28 22.39 -13.87
N ASP A 27 -16.70 22.39 -12.60
CA ASP A 27 -16.61 21.23 -11.68
C ASP A 27 -17.62 20.12 -12.00
N ASN A 28 -18.71 20.45 -12.71
CA ASN A 28 -19.68 19.45 -13.15
C ASN A 28 -19.15 18.53 -14.29
N GLN A 29 -17.92 18.76 -14.79
CA GLN A 29 -17.29 17.91 -15.80
C GLN A 29 -15.91 17.37 -15.43
N ASN A 30 -15.28 17.78 -14.31
CA ASN A 30 -13.92 17.32 -14.02
C ASN A 30 -13.53 17.41 -12.53
N SER A 31 -14.26 16.70 -11.68
CA SER A 31 -14.23 16.72 -10.21
C SER A 31 -12.96 16.13 -9.54
N GLU A 32 -11.81 16.04 -10.21
CA GLU A 32 -10.75 15.10 -9.78
C GLU A 32 -9.43 15.69 -9.26
N ARG A 33 -9.19 17.02 -9.19
CA ARG A 33 -7.79 17.48 -8.99
C ARG A 33 -7.50 18.67 -8.06
N ALA A 34 -8.47 19.35 -7.47
CA ALA A 34 -8.13 20.36 -6.45
C ALA A 34 -7.74 19.66 -5.14
N ARG A 35 -6.45 19.63 -4.80
CA ARG A 35 -5.93 19.05 -3.55
C ARG A 35 -5.33 20.15 -2.68
N TYR A 36 -5.75 20.22 -1.43
CA TYR A 36 -5.21 21.15 -0.44
C TYR A 36 -4.11 20.48 0.37
N LEU A 37 -3.00 21.18 0.61
CA LEU A 37 -1.88 20.66 1.39
C LEU A 37 -1.99 21.13 2.85
N VAL A 38 -2.13 20.19 3.76
CA VAL A 38 -2.11 20.44 5.21
C VAL A 38 -1.13 19.48 5.85
N ASN A 39 -0.14 20.00 6.58
CA ASN A 39 0.88 19.20 7.26
C ASN A 39 1.55 18.14 6.36
N GLY A 40 1.72 18.44 5.07
CA GLY A 40 2.32 17.54 4.08
C GLY A 40 1.37 16.49 3.48
N GLN A 41 0.09 16.48 3.86
CA GLN A 41 -0.92 15.57 3.30
C GLN A 41 -1.81 16.31 2.30
N SER A 42 -2.05 15.69 1.14
CA SER A 42 -2.98 16.18 0.13
C SER A 42 -4.40 15.77 0.50
N LEU A 43 -5.27 16.75 0.76
CA LEU A 43 -6.67 16.55 1.12
C LEU A 43 -7.58 16.92 -0.04
N THR A 44 -8.66 16.17 -0.25
CA THR A 44 -9.75 16.59 -1.14
C THR A 44 -10.47 17.81 -0.55
N PRO A 45 -11.25 18.57 -1.35
CA PRO A 45 -11.98 19.73 -0.85
C PRO A 45 -12.93 19.38 0.30
N ASP A 46 -13.61 18.23 0.22
CA ASP A 46 -14.52 17.75 1.26
C ASP A 46 -13.77 17.33 2.53
N GLU A 47 -12.62 16.64 2.39
CA GLU A 47 -11.75 16.27 3.52
C GLU A 47 -11.18 17.52 4.22
N PHE A 48 -10.82 18.55 3.45
CA PHE A 48 -10.30 19.80 3.98
C PHE A 48 -11.38 20.62 4.72
N ALA A 49 -12.62 20.62 4.23
CA ALA A 49 -13.76 21.25 4.91
C ALA A 49 -14.01 20.58 6.28
N GLN A 50 -13.94 19.25 6.34
CA GLN A 50 -14.07 18.49 7.59
C GLN A 50 -12.91 18.77 8.56
N TYR A 51 -11.67 18.87 8.05
CA TYR A 51 -10.51 19.23 8.87
C TYR A 51 -10.68 20.61 9.52
N ARG A 52 -11.14 21.63 8.77
CA ARG A 52 -11.39 22.96 9.34
C ARG A 52 -12.50 22.97 10.38
N ALA A 53 -13.55 22.18 10.19
CA ALA A 53 -14.68 22.11 11.11
C ALA A 53 -14.36 21.33 12.41
N THR A 54 -13.58 20.26 12.30
CA THR A 54 -13.36 19.31 13.40
C THR A 54 -11.97 19.39 14.02
N GLY A 55 -11.02 20.04 13.35
CA GLY A 55 -9.60 20.08 13.74
C GLY A 55 -8.88 18.75 13.60
N LYS A 56 -9.52 17.70 13.06
CA LYS A 56 -8.95 16.36 12.92
C LYS A 56 -8.65 16.06 11.45
N LEU A 57 -7.44 15.59 11.15
CA LEU A 57 -7.11 15.13 9.81
C LEU A 57 -7.88 13.82 9.52
N PRO A 58 -8.34 13.59 8.28
CA PRO A 58 -8.93 12.32 7.91
C PRO A 58 -7.89 11.22 8.08
N GLN A 59 -8.22 10.24 8.92
CA GLN A 59 -7.49 8.99 9.03
C GLN A 59 -7.79 8.19 7.76
N ASN A 60 -7.14 8.56 6.65
CA ASN A 60 -7.12 7.70 5.47
C ASN A 60 -6.44 6.42 5.91
N ASN A 61 -7.23 5.34 6.05
CA ASN A 61 -6.78 4.00 6.40
C ASN A 61 -6.00 3.37 5.24
N LYS A 62 -4.98 4.08 4.77
CA LYS A 62 -3.87 3.62 3.92
C LYS A 62 -2.59 3.54 4.75
N THR A 63 -2.72 3.36 6.06
CA THR A 63 -1.62 2.84 6.85
C THR A 63 -1.58 1.36 6.58
N ILE A 64 -0.57 0.89 5.85
CA ILE A 64 -0.15 -0.50 6.00
C ILE A 64 0.33 -0.57 7.45
N GLU A 65 -0.55 -1.03 8.33
CA GLU A 65 -0.17 -1.40 9.69
C GLU A 65 0.84 -2.52 9.55
N VAL A 66 2.13 -2.17 9.66
CA VAL A 66 3.18 -3.16 9.86
C VAL A 66 3.00 -3.64 11.30
N SER A 67 2.07 -4.56 11.47
CA SER A 67 1.89 -5.31 12.71
C SER A 67 3.24 -5.93 13.06
N LYS A 68 3.79 -5.53 14.22
CA LYS A 68 5.03 -6.09 14.76
C LYS A 68 4.89 -7.54 15.21
N ASP A 69 3.67 -8.07 15.22
CA ASP A 69 3.40 -9.50 15.28
C ASP A 69 3.36 -10.07 13.86
N GLY A 70 4.25 -11.02 13.57
CA GLY A 70 4.48 -11.62 12.24
C GLY A 70 3.30 -12.37 11.60
N LYS A 71 2.07 -12.06 11.96
CA LYS A 71 0.85 -12.48 11.25
C LYS A 71 0.49 -11.38 10.26
N GLN A 72 1.19 -11.36 9.13
CA GLN A 72 0.68 -10.62 7.98
C GLN A 72 -0.71 -11.17 7.64
N ALA A 73 -1.73 -10.31 7.69
CA ALA A 73 -3.03 -10.61 7.13
C ALA A 73 -2.84 -10.73 5.61
N VAL A 74 -2.56 -11.94 5.13
CA VAL A 74 -2.58 -12.26 3.71
C VAL A 74 -3.95 -11.83 3.19
N LYS A 75 -3.95 -10.95 2.18
CA LYS A 75 -5.18 -10.51 1.52
C LYS A 75 -5.87 -11.75 0.94
N LYS A 76 -6.88 -12.27 1.67
CA LYS A 76 -7.74 -13.36 1.18
C LYS A 76 -8.29 -12.97 -0.19
N GLY A 77 -8.01 -13.78 -1.20
CA GLY A 77 -8.40 -13.56 -2.61
C GLY A 77 -7.30 -13.02 -3.54
N GLY A 78 -6.05 -12.96 -3.10
CA GLY A 78 -4.91 -12.55 -3.93
C GLY A 78 -4.59 -13.51 -5.09
N ILE A 79 -3.84 -13.04 -6.10
CA ILE A 79 -3.45 -13.87 -7.26
C ILE A 79 -2.66 -15.12 -6.86
N LEU A 80 -1.89 -15.02 -5.76
CA LEU A 80 -1.03 -16.10 -5.25
C LEU A 80 -1.85 -17.27 -4.71
N GLU A 81 -2.97 -17.01 -4.04
CA GLU A 81 -3.86 -18.08 -3.55
C GLU A 81 -4.54 -18.83 -4.71
N LYS A 82 -4.72 -18.17 -5.86
CA LYS A 82 -5.35 -18.78 -7.04
C LYS A 82 -4.40 -19.63 -7.87
N LEU A 83 -3.10 -19.33 -7.84
CA LEU A 83 -2.10 -19.91 -8.75
C LEU A 83 -1.02 -20.71 -8.04
N GLY A 84 -0.81 -20.46 -6.75
CA GLY A 84 0.25 -21.07 -5.96
C GLY A 84 -0.27 -21.84 -4.76
N THR A 85 0.62 -22.62 -4.17
CA THR A 85 0.38 -23.40 -2.95
C THR A 85 1.24 -22.85 -1.83
N ASN A 86 0.66 -22.70 -0.64
CA ASN A 86 1.39 -22.21 0.55
C ASN A 86 2.02 -23.39 1.31
N LEU A 87 3.28 -23.70 1.02
CA LEU A 87 4.00 -24.81 1.65
C LEU A 87 4.21 -24.59 3.15
N THR A 88 4.46 -23.36 3.62
CA THR A 88 4.64 -23.08 5.06
C THR A 88 3.37 -23.32 5.86
N GLU A 89 2.20 -23.10 5.28
CA GLU A 89 0.92 -23.43 5.92
C GLU A 89 0.71 -24.94 5.97
N GLN A 90 0.97 -25.64 4.87
CA GLN A 90 0.90 -27.11 4.82
C GLN A 90 1.87 -27.77 5.82
N ALA A 91 3.08 -27.22 5.97
CA ALA A 91 4.05 -27.69 6.95
C ALA A 91 3.54 -27.51 8.39
N ARG A 92 2.96 -26.36 8.72
CA ARG A 92 2.35 -26.08 10.04
C ARG A 92 1.17 -27.00 10.33
N ASP A 93 0.39 -27.33 9.31
CA ASP A 93 -0.76 -28.23 9.42
C ASP A 93 -0.34 -29.71 9.44
N GLY A 94 0.95 -30.02 9.27
CA GLY A 94 1.48 -31.38 9.28
C GLY A 94 1.11 -32.20 8.04
N LEU A 95 0.82 -31.53 6.93
CA LEU A 95 0.40 -32.15 5.67
C LEU A 95 1.58 -32.54 4.77
N LEU A 96 2.78 -32.03 5.04
CA LEU A 96 3.99 -32.38 4.29
C LEU A 96 4.64 -33.64 4.87
N ASP A 97 5.14 -34.49 3.97
CA ASP A 97 5.88 -35.69 4.37
C ASP A 97 7.24 -35.31 4.97
N PRO A 98 7.72 -36.04 6.01
CA PRO A 98 9.03 -35.79 6.59
C PRO A 98 10.13 -36.07 5.56
N VAL A 99 11.04 -35.12 5.38
CA VAL A 99 12.14 -35.22 4.42
C VAL A 99 13.36 -35.86 5.09
N ILE A 100 13.88 -36.94 4.50
CA ILE A 100 14.99 -37.73 5.04
C ILE A 100 16.17 -37.66 4.07
N GLY A 101 17.38 -37.39 4.59
CA GLY A 101 18.63 -37.51 3.83
C GLY A 101 18.89 -36.37 2.85
N ARG A 102 18.29 -35.20 3.09
CA ARG A 102 18.44 -33.96 2.28
C ARG A 102 18.93 -32.77 3.10
N GLU A 103 19.56 -33.03 4.24
CA GLU A 103 19.93 -32.01 5.22
C GLU A 103 20.93 -31.00 4.62
N ASN A 104 21.89 -31.49 3.83
CA ASN A 104 22.91 -30.65 3.20
C ASN A 104 22.30 -29.71 2.15
N GLU A 105 21.41 -30.20 1.27
CA GLU A 105 20.78 -29.40 0.23
C GLU A 105 19.82 -28.36 0.83
N ILE A 106 19.08 -28.71 1.89
CA ILE A 106 18.21 -27.78 2.61
C ILE A 106 19.05 -26.68 3.25
N GLN A 107 20.16 -27.04 3.91
CA GLN A 107 21.07 -26.08 4.53
C GLN A 107 21.70 -25.13 3.50
N GLU A 108 22.17 -25.65 2.37
CA GLU A 108 22.73 -24.82 1.28
C GLU A 108 21.67 -23.87 0.71
N THR A 109 20.44 -24.34 0.53
CA THR A 109 19.33 -23.52 0.07
C THR A 109 19.05 -22.37 1.04
N ALA A 110 18.97 -22.67 2.35
CA ALA A 110 18.77 -21.66 3.39
C ALA A 110 19.90 -20.62 3.43
N GLU A 111 21.15 -21.06 3.25
CA GLU A 111 22.31 -20.17 3.17
C GLU A 111 22.22 -19.24 1.95
N ILE A 112 21.92 -19.79 0.76
CA ILE A 112 21.79 -19.01 -0.47
C ILE A 112 20.70 -17.94 -0.32
N LEU A 113 19.52 -18.31 0.20
CA LEU A 113 18.41 -17.39 0.43
C LEU A 113 18.76 -16.27 1.42
N SER A 114 19.71 -16.52 2.33
CA SER A 114 20.17 -15.56 3.35
C SER A 114 21.25 -14.58 2.84
N ARG A 115 21.73 -14.73 1.59
CA ARG A 115 22.76 -13.86 1.01
C ARG A 115 22.24 -12.45 0.74
N ARG A 116 23.14 -11.46 0.73
CA ARG A 116 22.80 -10.07 0.37
C ARG A 116 22.56 -9.86 -1.13
N THR A 117 23.19 -10.67 -1.97
CA THR A 117 23.09 -10.58 -3.43
C THR A 117 22.97 -11.97 -4.02
N LYS A 118 22.26 -12.09 -5.15
CA LYS A 118 21.96 -13.37 -5.83
C LYS A 118 21.37 -14.41 -4.87
N ASN A 119 20.37 -13.99 -4.10
CA ASN A 119 19.73 -14.79 -3.05
C ASN A 119 18.59 -15.67 -3.57
N ASN A 120 18.49 -15.89 -4.88
CA ASN A 120 17.49 -16.79 -5.46
C ASN A 120 18.15 -18.15 -5.70
N ALA A 121 17.86 -19.11 -4.83
CA ALA A 121 18.36 -20.48 -4.98
C ALA A 121 17.70 -21.17 -6.18
N ILE A 122 18.49 -21.94 -6.94
CA ILE A 122 18.01 -22.75 -8.08
C ILE A 122 18.50 -24.18 -7.87
N LEU A 123 17.56 -25.12 -7.77
CA LEU A 123 17.85 -26.55 -7.61
C LEU A 123 17.95 -27.21 -8.98
N VAL A 124 19.11 -27.80 -9.28
CA VAL A 124 19.40 -28.47 -10.57
C VAL A 124 19.62 -29.96 -10.35
N GLY A 125 19.14 -30.78 -11.28
CA GLY A 125 19.30 -32.23 -11.25
C GLY A 125 18.30 -32.92 -12.19
N ASP A 126 18.37 -34.23 -12.30
CA ASP A 126 17.48 -35.02 -13.16
C ASP A 126 16.01 -34.96 -12.69
N ALA A 127 15.08 -35.37 -13.55
CA ALA A 127 13.67 -35.49 -13.17
C ALA A 127 13.50 -36.61 -12.12
N GLY A 128 12.64 -36.40 -11.13
CA GLY A 128 12.34 -37.40 -10.11
C GLY A 128 13.33 -37.50 -8.94
N VAL A 129 14.44 -36.76 -8.94
CA VAL A 129 15.44 -36.80 -7.85
C VAL A 129 14.99 -36.17 -6.52
N GLY A 130 13.76 -35.65 -6.44
CA GLY A 130 13.22 -35.05 -5.22
C GLY A 130 13.55 -33.56 -5.02
N LYS A 131 13.70 -32.78 -6.09
CA LYS A 131 13.90 -31.31 -5.98
C LYS A 131 12.79 -30.63 -5.18
N THR A 132 11.55 -31.09 -5.32
CA THR A 132 10.40 -30.60 -4.54
C THR A 132 10.55 -30.91 -3.05
N ALA A 133 11.04 -32.11 -2.69
CA ALA A 133 11.23 -32.50 -1.30
C ALA A 133 12.22 -31.59 -0.56
N VAL A 134 13.24 -31.05 -1.25
CA VAL A 134 14.14 -30.06 -0.64
C VAL A 134 13.39 -28.77 -0.27
N VAL A 135 12.43 -28.34 -1.10
CA VAL A 135 11.62 -27.15 -0.84
C VAL A 135 10.58 -27.40 0.26
N GLU A 136 9.97 -28.59 0.27
CA GLU A 136 9.05 -29.03 1.33
C GLU A 136 9.76 -29.14 2.68
N GLY A 137 10.99 -29.66 2.71
CA GLY A 137 11.79 -29.76 3.92
C GLY A 137 12.34 -28.42 4.44
N LEU A 138 12.30 -27.37 3.61
CA LEU A 138 12.64 -26.00 4.02
C LEU A 138 11.44 -25.27 4.64
N ALA A 139 10.21 -25.70 4.35
CA ALA A 139 8.96 -25.00 4.69
C ALA A 139 8.53 -25.18 6.14
#